data_AF-A0A5D0WRH2-F1
#
_entry.id   AF-A0A5D0WRH2-F1
#
_cell.length_a   1.000
_cell.length_b   1.000
_cell.length_c   1.000
_cell.angle_alpha   90.00
_cell.angle_beta   90.00
_cell.angle_gamma   90.00
#
_symmetry.space_group_name_H-M   'P 1'
#
loop_
_entity.id
_entity.type
_entity.pdbx_description
1 polymer ?
#
loop_
_entity_poly.entity_id
_entity_poly.type
_entity_poly.pdbx_seq_one_letter_code
_entity_poly.pdbx_strand_id
1 'polypeptide(L)' 'MGTLKLEDRTVKYQWATDVEFDSIRLKVLLADGDTFFDISIPDDGHITINTFGREVAADLIDAALQIPLQPL' A
#
# COMPACT_ATOMS: atom_id res chain seq x y z
N MET A 1 -4.69 7.09 8.68
CA MET A 1 -5.23 7.01 7.30
C MET A 1 -4.76 8.25 6.54
N GLY A 2 -4.35 8.09 5.29
CA GLY A 2 -3.98 9.17 4.38
C GLY A 2 -4.63 9.01 3.01
N THR A 3 -4.35 9.94 2.11
CA THR A 3 -4.85 9.91 0.73
C THR A 3 -3.69 10.06 -0.24
N LEU A 4 -3.74 9.31 -1.32
CA LEU A 4 -2.80 9.40 -2.42
C LEU A 4 -3.54 9.89 -3.67
N LYS A 5 -3.01 10.95 -4.26
CA LYS A 5 -3.62 11.62 -5.41
C LYS A 5 -2.78 11.33 -6.66
N LEU A 6 -3.41 10.66 -7.62
CA LEU A 6 -2.92 10.48 -8.98
C LEU A 6 -3.59 11.50 -9.89
N GLU A 7 -3.14 11.60 -11.14
CA GLU A 7 -3.71 12.54 -12.11
C GLU A 7 -5.20 12.29 -12.36
N ASP A 8 -5.64 11.04 -12.39
CA ASP A 8 -7.00 10.62 -12.75
C ASP A 8 -7.87 10.23 -11.54
N ARG A 9 -7.28 9.97 -10.37
CA ARG A 9 -7.99 9.42 -9.21
C ARG A 9 -7.36 9.80 -7.87
N THR A 10 -8.16 9.71 -6.81
CA THR A 10 -7.69 9.77 -5.42
C THR A 10 -8.02 8.44 -4.74
N VAL A 11 -7.02 7.82 -4.13
CA VAL A 11 -7.18 6.59 -3.35
C VAL A 11 -6.85 6.85 -1.88
N LYS A 12 -7.40 6.03 -0.99
CA LYS A 12 -7.10 6.08 0.45
C LYS A 12 -6.05 5.04 0.77
N TYR A 13 -5.24 5.30 1.80
CA TYR A 13 -4.36 4.30 2.37
C TYR A 13 -4.39 4.31 3.89
N GLN A 14 -4.06 3.18 4.49
CA GLN A 14 -3.91 3.06 5.94
C GLN A 14 -2.77 2.11 6.30
N TRP A 15 -2.09 2.44 7.38
CA TRP A 15 -1.12 1.56 8.01
C TRP A 15 -1.83 0.51 8.86
N ALA A 16 -1.32 -0.71 8.82
CA ALA A 16 -1.70 -1.80 9.71
C ALA A 16 -0.43 -2.52 10.15
N THR A 17 -0.38 -2.94 11.41
CA THR A 17 0.64 -3.89 11.87
C THR A 17 0.26 -5.30 11.42
N ASP A 18 1.24 -6.03 10.94
CA ASP A 18 1.10 -7.44 10.63
C ASP A 18 1.98 -8.25 11.59
N VAL A 19 1.33 -8.75 12.63
CA VAL A 19 1.96 -9.48 13.73
C VAL A 19 2.46 -10.85 13.28
N GLU A 20 1.91 -11.40 12.20
CA GLU A 20 2.26 -12.74 11.72
C GLU A 20 3.56 -12.75 10.92
N PHE A 21 3.92 -11.60 10.31
CA PHE A 21 5.09 -11.44 9.44
C PHE A 21 6.14 -10.47 9.99
N ASP A 22 5.99 -10.00 11.23
CA ASP A 22 6.85 -8.99 11.85
C ASP A 22 7.12 -7.80 10.92
N SER A 23 6.03 -7.25 10.38
CA SER A 23 6.09 -6.24 9.33
C SER A 23 5.01 -5.17 9.50
N ILE A 24 5.22 -4.04 8.85
CA ILE A 24 4.21 -3.00 8.70
C ILE A 24 3.58 -3.15 7.32
N ARG A 25 2.25 -3.14 7.26
CA ARG A 25 1.49 -3.13 6.01
C ARG A 25 0.92 -1.77 5.69
N LEU A 26 1.12 -1.33 4.46
CA LEU A 26 0.37 -0.24 3.87
C LEU A 26 -0.77 -0.81 3.03
N LYS A 27 -2.01 -0.62 3.48
CA LYS A 27 -3.21 -1.04 2.74
C LYS A 27 -3.69 0.12 1.89
N VAL A 28 -3.78 -0.08 0.59
CA VAL A 28 -4.45 0.84 -0.33
C VAL A 28 -5.89 0.40 -0.48
N LEU A 29 -6.83 1.34 -0.34
CA LEU A 29 -8.25 1.06 -0.19
C LEU A 29 -9.07 1.57 -1.38
N LEU A 30 -10.11 0.82 -1.71
CA LEU A 30 -11.21 1.25 -2.57
C LEU A 30 -12.13 2.23 -1.83
N ALA A 31 -13.07 2.83 -2.59
CA ALA A 31 -14.00 3.83 -2.05
C ALA A 31 -14.94 3.26 -0.97
N ASP A 32 -15.28 1.97 -1.08
CA ASP A 32 -16.10 1.21 -0.12
C ASP A 32 -15.33 0.78 1.15
N GLY A 33 -14.01 0.99 1.17
CA GLY A 33 -13.13 0.63 2.28
C GLY A 33 -12.48 -0.75 2.14
N ASP A 34 -12.77 -1.50 1.08
CA ASP A 34 -12.12 -2.77 0.82
C ASP A 34 -10.64 -2.55 0.45
N THR A 35 -9.78 -3.50 0.83
CA THR A 35 -8.37 -3.44 0.43
C THR A 35 -8.26 -3.72 -1.06
N PHE A 36 -7.70 -2.77 -1.79
CA PHE A 36 -7.43 -2.90 -3.21
C PHE A 36 -6.16 -3.71 -3.46
N PHE A 37 -5.08 -3.33 -2.79
CA PHE A 37 -3.83 -4.09 -2.65
C PHE A 37 -3.14 -3.68 -1.35
N ASP A 38 -2.21 -4.50 -0.87
CA ASP A 38 -1.33 -4.12 0.24
C ASP A 38 0.15 -4.24 -0.12
N ILE A 39 0.95 -3.43 0.57
CA ILE A 39 2.40 -3.46 0.52
C ILE A 39 2.88 -3.87 1.91
N SER A 40 3.61 -4.98 1.99
CA SER A 40 4.25 -5.44 3.21
C SER A 40 5.69 -4.95 3.24
N ILE A 41 6.04 -4.20 4.29
CA ILE A 41 7.38 -3.68 4.55
C ILE A 41 7.92 -4.41 5.78
N PRO A 42 8.74 -5.46 5.59
CA PRO A 42 9.37 -6.15 6.70
C PRO A 42 10.53 -5.32 7.25
N ASP A 43 10.92 -5.59 8.50
CA ASP A 43 12.12 -5.00 9.10
C ASP A 43 13.42 -5.46 8.40
N ASP A 44 13.42 -6.67 7.84
CA ASP A 44 14.50 -7.21 7.00
C ASP A 44 13.94 -7.94 5.77
N GLY A 45 14.68 -7.87 4.67
CA GLY A 45 14.33 -8.52 3.40
C GLY A 45 13.60 -7.62 2.40
N HIS A 46 12.76 -8.24 1.56
CA HIS A 46 12.15 -7.57 0.41
C HIS A 46 10.75 -7.05 0.73
N ILE A 47 10.48 -5.81 0.30
CA ILE A 47 9.12 -5.29 0.22
C ILE A 47 8.33 -6.14 -0.78
N THR A 48 7.12 -6.55 -0.38
CA THR A 48 6.23 -7.37 -1.23
C THR A 48 4.89 -6.67 -1.43
N ILE A 49 4.22 -7.02 -2.53
CA ILE A 49 2.94 -6.43 -2.92
C ILE A 49 1.95 -7.56 -3.15
N ASN A 50 0.80 -7.50 -2.48
CA ASN A 50 -0.31 -8.42 -2.73
C ASN A 50 -1.47 -7.68 -3.40
N THR A 51 -1.72 -8.00 -4.67
CA THR A 51 -2.84 -7.44 -5.45
C THR A 51 -4.11 -8.29 -5.37
N PHE A 52 -4.10 -9.37 -4.58
CA PHE A 52 -5.22 -10.31 -4.46
C PHE A 52 -5.67 -10.90 -5.81
N GLY A 53 -4.71 -11.09 -6.73
CA GLY A 53 -4.98 -11.62 -8.08
C GLY A 53 -5.59 -10.60 -9.05
N ARG A 54 -5.61 -9.31 -8.69
CA ARG A 54 -6.13 -8.23 -9.52
C ARG A 54 -5.02 -7.54 -10.30
N GLU A 55 -5.38 -6.97 -11.44
CA GLU A 55 -4.54 -6.00 -12.14
C GLU A 55 -4.59 -4.66 -11.41
N VAL A 56 -3.41 -4.09 -11.15
CA VAL A 56 -3.25 -2.79 -10.51
C VAL A 56 -2.33 -1.95 -11.38
N ALA A 57 -2.71 -0.68 -11.57
CA ALA A 57 -1.91 0.25 -12.36
C ALA A 57 -0.52 0.44 -11.73
N ALA A 58 0.53 0.36 -12.54
CA ALA A 58 1.91 0.36 -12.06
C ALA A 58 2.32 1.69 -11.42
N ASP A 59 1.80 2.79 -11.94
CA ASP A 59 1.99 4.15 -11.39
C ASP A 59 1.35 4.30 -10.01
N LEU A 60 0.21 3.67 -9.76
CA LEU A 60 -0.41 3.62 -8.45
C LEU A 60 0.43 2.82 -7.45
N ILE A 61 1.01 1.71 -7.89
CA ILE A 61 1.94 0.92 -7.07
C ILE A 61 3.17 1.76 -6.72
N ASP A 62 3.78 2.40 -7.71
CA ASP A 62 4.97 3.25 -7.51
C ASP A 62 4.67 4.38 -6.52
N ALA A 63 3.57 5.11 -6.73
CA ALA A 63 3.19 6.18 -5.83
C ALA A 63 2.95 5.67 -4.40
N ALA A 64 2.32 4.50 -4.23
CA ALA A 64 2.10 3.91 -2.91
C ALA A 64 3.41 3.47 -2.24
N LEU A 65 4.41 2.99 -3.00
CA LEU A 65 5.75 2.66 -2.51
C LEU A 65 6.52 3.88 -2.04
N GLN A 66 6.26 5.07 -2.58
CA GLN A 66 6.91 6.29 -2.09
C GLN A 66 6.52 6.64 -0.65
N ILE A 67 5.34 6.22 -0.17
CA ILE A 67 4.87 6.50 1.20
C ILE A 67 5.82 5.92 2.28
N PRO A 68 6.10 4.59 2.31
CA PRO A 68 7.04 4.02 3.28
C PRO A 68 8.48 4.49 3.09
N LEU A 69 8.86 4.89 1.88
CA LEU A 69 10.23 5.25 1.53
C LEU A 69 10.57 6.72 1.79
N GLN A 70 9.57 7.54 2.14
CA GLN A 70 9.80 8.92 2.53
C GLN A 70 10.51 8.97 3.89
N PRO A 71 11.64 9.69 4.00
CA PRO A 71 12.24 9.97 5.30
C PRO A 71 11.26 10.78 6.17
N LEU A 72 11.17 10.41 7.45
CA LEU A 72 10.36 11.10 8.47
C LEU A 72 10.76 12.56 8.64
#